data_AF-X1GGA1-F1
#
_entry.id   AF-X1GGA1-F1
#
_cell.length_a   1.000
_cell.length_b   1.000
_cell.length_c   1.000
_cell.angle_alpha   90.00
_cell.angle_beta   90.00
_cell.angle_gamma   90.00
#
_symmetry.space_group_name_H-M   'P 1'
#
loop_
_entity.id
_entity.type
_entity.pdbx_description
1 polymer ?
#
loop_
_entity_poly.entity_id
_entity_poly.type
_entity_poly.pdbx_seq_one_letter_code
_entity_poly.pdbx_strand_id
1 'polypeptide(L)'
;VVRGYFTNAIAAWHTYHSIQRLVYSYLATGLVMSGMNLLVKRWQLAATKLLTLPLDPAEGIKQIASASSQKDDEVVPSTANPAALVAKPVSIGSLVCGSTWASAVQDALIDIEMGDVRIPIQIATCDGALGVGEAVADGDQVVISYTSGGRTITREVLLTFDTAVEEFEARIAIADALRTAYYPIDWKSVVFEMYDLSLTTYTQIESEEIDNILGLVYLDKSALFDATDEHSYLSFTPLEGAKLETTKVDTSFITWRRYSDANGHIPVAQTIED
;
A
#
# COMPACT_ATOMS: atom_id res chain seq x y z
N VAL A 1 -37.35 4.65 0.26
CA VAL A 1 -36.45 3.53 0.62
C VAL A 1 -35.66 3.01 -0.58
N VAL A 2 -36.28 2.34 -1.56
CA VAL A 2 -35.56 1.77 -2.74
C VAL A 2 -34.79 2.81 -3.59
N ARG A 3 -35.36 4.01 -3.79
CA ARG A 3 -34.63 5.11 -4.48
C ARG A 3 -33.36 5.55 -3.73
N GLY A 4 -33.37 5.49 -2.38
CA GLY A 4 -32.19 5.80 -1.58
C GLY A 4 -31.07 4.78 -1.78
N TYR A 5 -31.41 3.49 -1.87
CA TYR A 5 -30.43 2.44 -2.15
C TYR A 5 -29.79 2.58 -3.54
N PHE A 6 -30.57 3.01 -4.54
CA PHE A 6 -30.04 3.32 -5.86
C PHE A 6 -29.07 4.50 -5.84
N THR A 7 -29.43 5.60 -5.17
CA THR A 7 -28.56 6.77 -5.02
C THR A 7 -27.25 6.42 -4.32
N ASN A 8 -27.29 5.62 -3.26
CA ASN A 8 -26.09 5.20 -2.53
C ASN A 8 -25.16 4.32 -3.38
N ALA A 9 -25.74 3.38 -4.15
CA ALA A 9 -24.95 2.55 -5.06
C ALA A 9 -24.27 3.36 -6.18
N ILE A 10 -24.93 4.40 -6.69
CA ILE A 10 -24.31 5.34 -7.65
C ILE A 10 -23.16 6.10 -6.99
N ALA A 11 -23.37 6.62 -5.77
CA ALA A 11 -22.33 7.34 -5.05
C ALA A 11 -21.08 6.46 -4.86
N ALA A 12 -21.26 5.22 -4.40
CA ALA A 12 -20.17 4.25 -4.25
C ALA A 12 -19.47 3.94 -5.60
N TRP A 13 -20.22 3.76 -6.69
CA TRP A 13 -19.60 3.53 -8.01
C TRP A 13 -18.64 4.65 -8.41
N HIS A 14 -18.98 5.90 -8.09
CA HIS A 14 -18.18 7.07 -8.42
C HIS A 14 -16.97 7.28 -7.51
N THR A 15 -16.97 6.70 -6.30
CA THR A 15 -15.77 6.68 -5.43
C THR A 15 -14.76 5.63 -5.88
N TYR A 16 -15.21 4.52 -6.50
CA TYR A 16 -14.31 3.44 -6.92
C TYR A 16 -13.29 3.86 -7.97
N HIS A 17 -12.06 3.34 -7.83
CA HIS A 17 -11.01 3.39 -8.84
C HIS A 17 -11.38 2.60 -10.09
N SER A 18 -10.70 2.89 -11.21
CA SER A 18 -10.93 2.20 -12.48
C SER A 18 -10.72 0.69 -12.36
N ILE A 19 -9.72 0.26 -11.57
CA ILE A 19 -9.39 -1.15 -11.30
C ILE A 19 -10.53 -1.83 -10.52
N GLN A 20 -11.02 -1.21 -9.43
CA GLN A 20 -12.15 -1.74 -8.66
C GLN A 20 -13.43 -1.90 -9.51
N ARG A 21 -13.69 -0.95 -10.41
CA ARG A 21 -14.84 -1.03 -11.35
C ARG A 21 -14.73 -2.20 -12.32
N LEU A 22 -13.51 -2.65 -12.67
CA LEU A 22 -13.31 -3.77 -13.58
C LEU A 22 -13.81 -5.10 -12.99
N VAL A 23 -13.80 -5.28 -11.66
CA VAL A 23 -14.30 -6.51 -11.02
C VAL A 23 -15.76 -6.77 -11.39
N TYR A 24 -16.57 -5.71 -11.46
CA TYR A 24 -17.98 -5.80 -11.84
C TYR A 24 -18.20 -6.02 -13.34
N SER A 25 -17.15 -5.98 -14.16
CA SER A 25 -17.23 -6.12 -15.62
C SER A 25 -17.02 -7.55 -16.13
N TYR A 26 -16.32 -8.41 -15.37
CA TYR A 26 -15.98 -9.78 -15.79
C TYR A 26 -17.01 -10.84 -15.42
N LEU A 27 -17.93 -10.50 -14.50
CA LEU A 27 -19.08 -11.33 -14.14
C LEU A 27 -20.07 -11.38 -15.31
N ALA A 28 -19.92 -12.38 -16.18
CA ALA A 28 -20.90 -12.87 -17.15
C ALA A 28 -22.08 -11.92 -17.36
N THR A 29 -21.85 -10.79 -18.03
CA THR A 29 -22.93 -9.87 -18.33
C THR A 29 -23.76 -10.57 -19.39
N GLY A 30 -24.79 -11.31 -18.96
CA GLY A 30 -25.78 -11.86 -19.87
C GLY A 30 -26.32 -10.72 -20.70
N LEU A 31 -25.86 -10.64 -21.95
CA LEU A 31 -26.11 -9.70 -23.04
C LEU A 31 -26.37 -8.19 -22.78
N VAL A 32 -26.52 -7.67 -21.55
CA VAL A 32 -27.06 -6.29 -21.34
C VAL A 32 -26.69 -5.58 -20.02
N MET A 33 -25.92 -6.16 -19.10
CA MET A 33 -25.61 -5.47 -17.82
C MET A 33 -24.23 -4.82 -17.86
N SER A 34 -24.12 -3.50 -17.73
CA SER A 34 -22.85 -2.84 -17.42
C SER A 34 -22.40 -3.19 -15.99
N GLY A 35 -21.11 -3.06 -15.68
CA GLY A 35 -20.62 -3.30 -14.30
C GLY A 35 -21.31 -2.43 -13.25
N MET A 36 -21.71 -1.21 -13.61
CA MET A 36 -22.54 -0.35 -12.78
C MET A 36 -23.91 -0.98 -12.47
N ASN A 37 -24.58 -1.55 -13.47
CA ASN A 37 -25.88 -2.23 -13.27
C ASN A 37 -25.74 -3.42 -12.32
N LEU A 38 -24.61 -4.11 -12.37
CA LEU A 38 -24.34 -5.23 -11.48
C LEU A 38 -24.15 -4.79 -10.02
N LEU A 39 -23.35 -3.75 -9.77
CA LEU A 39 -23.20 -3.17 -8.43
C LEU A 39 -24.56 -2.72 -7.88
N VAL A 40 -25.31 -1.94 -8.65
CA VAL A 40 -26.64 -1.45 -8.26
C VAL A 40 -27.57 -2.61 -7.90
N LYS A 41 -27.57 -3.68 -8.70
CA LYS A 41 -28.37 -4.88 -8.43
C LYS A 41 -27.94 -5.57 -7.13
N ARG A 42 -26.64 -5.80 -6.91
CA ARG A 42 -26.10 -6.40 -5.68
C ARG A 42 -26.50 -5.56 -4.47
N TRP A 43 -26.34 -4.24 -4.55
CA TRP A 43 -26.68 -3.29 -3.49
C TRP A 43 -28.16 -3.30 -3.13
N GLN A 44 -29.04 -3.20 -4.13
CA GLN A 44 -30.49 -3.20 -3.90
C GLN A 44 -30.96 -4.53 -3.30
N LEU A 45 -30.42 -5.66 -3.75
CA LEU A 45 -30.73 -6.98 -3.19
C LEU A 45 -30.26 -7.10 -1.73
N ALA A 46 -29.04 -6.65 -1.42
CA ALA A 46 -28.54 -6.67 -0.05
C ALA A 46 -29.39 -5.77 0.87
N ALA A 47 -29.61 -4.52 0.48
CA ALA A 47 -30.35 -3.54 1.27
C ALA A 47 -31.82 -3.92 1.49
N THR A 48 -32.47 -4.55 0.51
CA THR A 48 -33.87 -5.01 0.66
C THR A 48 -34.00 -6.27 1.52
N LYS A 49 -32.95 -7.09 1.56
CA LYS A 49 -32.89 -8.29 2.40
C LYS A 49 -32.23 -8.06 3.76
N LEU A 50 -31.85 -6.83 4.08
CA LEU A 50 -31.11 -6.47 5.29
C LEU A 50 -29.82 -7.30 5.47
N LEU A 51 -29.13 -7.56 4.36
CA LEU A 51 -27.81 -8.18 4.34
C LEU A 51 -26.72 -7.10 4.34
N THR A 52 -25.48 -7.52 4.61
CA THR A 52 -24.30 -6.67 4.46
C THR A 52 -24.26 -6.09 3.04
N LEU A 53 -24.06 -4.78 2.96
CA LEU A 53 -23.91 -4.10 1.68
C LEU A 53 -22.61 -4.54 1.00
N PRO A 54 -22.52 -4.47 -0.34
CA PRO A 54 -21.29 -4.77 -1.05
C PRO A 54 -20.12 -3.97 -0.47
N LEU A 55 -19.02 -4.66 -0.20
CA LEU A 55 -17.80 -4.00 0.22
C LEU A 55 -17.03 -3.49 -0.99
N ASP A 56 -16.18 -2.49 -0.75
CA ASP A 56 -15.27 -1.97 -1.75
C ASP A 56 -14.30 -3.09 -2.17
N PRO A 57 -14.09 -3.31 -3.48
CA PRO A 57 -13.15 -4.33 -3.92
C PRO A 57 -11.75 -4.03 -3.39
N ALA A 58 -11.11 -5.02 -2.78
CA ALA A 58 -9.72 -4.91 -2.39
C ALA A 58 -8.86 -4.89 -3.66
N GLU A 59 -7.94 -3.92 -3.73
CA GLU A 59 -7.02 -3.77 -4.85
C GLU A 59 -5.57 -4.01 -4.44
N GLY A 60 -4.72 -4.28 -5.43
CA GLY A 60 -3.29 -4.48 -5.25
C GLY A 60 -2.58 -4.86 -6.53
N ILE A 61 -1.28 -5.18 -6.43
CA ILE A 61 -0.46 -5.60 -7.56
C ILE A 61 0.03 -7.03 -7.33
N LYS A 62 -0.20 -7.90 -8.32
CA LYS A 62 0.47 -9.20 -8.38
C LYS A 62 1.72 -9.07 -9.25
N GLN A 63 2.89 -9.31 -8.67
CA GLN A 63 4.15 -9.36 -9.40
C GLN A 63 4.34 -10.76 -10.00
N ILE A 64 4.61 -10.81 -11.31
CA ILE A 64 4.87 -12.04 -12.06
C ILE A 64 6.30 -11.98 -12.59
N ALA A 65 7.07 -13.00 -12.19
CA ALA A 65 8.49 -13.09 -12.49
C ALA A 65 8.84 -14.48 -13.03
N SER A 66 9.85 -14.53 -13.89
CA SER A 66 10.45 -15.79 -14.35
C SER A 66 11.54 -16.31 -13.42
N ALA A 67 12.15 -15.42 -12.64
CA ALA A 67 13.17 -15.71 -11.65
C ALA A 67 13.19 -14.62 -10.58
N SER A 68 13.77 -14.94 -9.43
CA SER A 68 14.09 -13.98 -8.38
C SER A 68 15.48 -14.25 -7.82
N SER A 69 16.12 -13.20 -7.31
CA SER A 69 17.41 -13.27 -6.64
C SER A 69 17.37 -12.40 -5.40
N GLN A 70 17.63 -13.03 -4.26
CA GLN A 70 17.89 -12.33 -3.02
C GLN A 70 19.18 -11.51 -3.17
N LYS A 71 19.15 -10.29 -2.64
CA LYS A 71 20.29 -9.41 -2.40
C LYS A 71 20.35 -9.18 -0.91
N ASP A 72 21.46 -9.57 -0.31
CA ASP A 72 21.67 -9.42 1.11
C ASP A 72 22.72 -8.34 1.33
N ASP A 73 22.40 -7.43 2.23
CA ASP A 73 23.28 -6.37 2.73
C ASP A 73 24.01 -5.62 1.60
N GLU A 74 23.24 -5.21 0.59
CA GLU A 74 23.78 -4.46 -0.52
C GLU A 74 24.06 -3.02 -0.09
N VAL A 75 25.34 -2.68 0.01
CA VAL A 75 25.77 -1.33 0.34
C VAL A 75 25.32 -0.35 -0.73
N VAL A 76 24.70 0.74 -0.30
CA VAL A 76 24.34 1.83 -1.20
C VAL A 76 25.61 2.44 -1.82
N PRO A 77 25.75 2.45 -3.15
CA PRO A 77 27.01 2.85 -3.81
C PRO A 77 27.33 4.35 -3.70
N SER A 78 26.48 5.14 -3.06
CA SER A 78 26.64 6.59 -2.92
C SER A 78 25.97 7.11 -1.66
N THR A 79 26.57 8.13 -1.04
CA THR A 79 25.91 8.94 0.00
C THR A 79 24.77 9.82 -0.55
N ALA A 80 24.33 9.63 -1.80
CA ALA A 80 23.30 10.46 -2.42
C ALA A 80 21.89 10.04 -1.94
N ASN A 81 21.01 11.02 -1.77
CA ASN A 81 19.59 10.81 -1.54
C ASN A 81 18.81 11.50 -2.70
N PRO A 82 18.21 10.74 -3.64
CA PRO A 82 17.90 9.33 -3.60
C PRO A 82 19.11 8.47 -3.97
N ALA A 83 19.09 7.25 -3.47
CA ALA A 83 20.05 6.22 -3.77
C ALA A 83 19.49 5.23 -4.78
N ALA A 84 20.38 4.59 -5.55
CA ALA A 84 20.01 3.56 -6.50
C ALA A 84 20.51 2.20 -6.04
N LEU A 85 19.60 1.23 -6.03
CA LEU A 85 19.91 -0.18 -5.80
C LEU A 85 20.52 -0.78 -7.07
N VAL A 86 21.42 -1.74 -6.89
CA VAL A 86 22.20 -2.34 -7.98
C VAL A 86 21.33 -3.25 -8.83
N ALA A 87 20.44 -4.03 -8.21
CA ALA A 87 19.56 -4.97 -8.89
C ALA A 87 18.11 -4.46 -8.90
N LYS A 88 17.51 -4.46 -10.08
CA LYS A 88 16.14 -3.98 -10.30
C LYS A 88 15.43 -4.78 -11.39
N PRO A 89 14.09 -4.84 -11.38
CA PRO A 89 13.18 -4.29 -10.37
C PRO A 89 13.25 -5.03 -9.02
N VAL A 90 12.77 -4.36 -7.97
CA VAL A 90 12.66 -4.85 -6.59
C VAL A 90 11.25 -5.38 -6.34
N SER A 91 11.11 -6.50 -5.66
CA SER A 91 9.80 -7.04 -5.28
C SER A 91 9.17 -6.14 -4.22
N ILE A 92 7.90 -5.77 -4.43
CA ILE A 92 7.13 -4.91 -3.51
C ILE A 92 7.09 -5.60 -2.14
N GLY A 93 7.39 -4.84 -1.10
CA GLY A 93 7.37 -5.33 0.29
C GLY A 93 8.54 -6.24 0.67
N SER A 94 9.56 -6.37 -0.17
CA SER A 94 10.72 -7.23 0.11
C SER A 94 11.91 -6.49 0.71
N LEU A 95 12.01 -5.18 0.50
CA LEU A 95 13.15 -4.39 0.94
C LEU A 95 13.11 -4.24 2.46
N VAL A 96 14.25 -4.47 3.09
CA VAL A 96 14.50 -4.23 4.52
C VAL A 96 15.85 -3.54 4.67
N CYS A 97 15.97 -2.69 5.69
CA CYS A 97 17.26 -2.11 6.07
C CYS A 97 18.17 -3.19 6.67
N GLY A 98 19.46 -3.13 6.33
CA GLY A 98 20.50 -4.05 6.79
C GLY A 98 20.92 -3.81 8.24
N SER A 99 21.81 -4.67 8.73
CA SER A 99 22.21 -4.70 10.14
C SER A 99 23.31 -3.69 10.53
N THR A 100 24.00 -3.12 9.55
CA THR A 100 25.12 -2.18 9.74
C THR A 100 24.73 -0.71 9.50
N TRP A 101 23.42 -0.45 9.42
CA TRP A 101 22.83 0.84 9.10
C TRP A 101 23.32 1.97 10.03
N ALA A 102 23.84 3.04 9.42
CA ALA A 102 24.46 4.17 10.12
C ALA A 102 23.65 5.48 9.97
N SER A 103 22.87 5.62 8.89
CA SER A 103 21.83 6.66 8.83
C SER A 103 20.84 6.52 9.97
N ALA A 104 19.97 7.53 10.14
CA ALA A 104 18.86 7.40 11.07
C ALA A 104 18.10 6.09 10.79
N VAL A 105 17.75 5.38 11.85
CA VAL A 105 16.97 4.16 11.76
C VAL A 105 15.62 4.52 11.14
N GLN A 106 15.22 3.79 10.11
CA GLN A 106 13.98 4.02 9.40
C GLN A 106 12.81 3.53 10.26
N ASP A 107 11.90 4.44 10.62
CA ASP A 107 10.68 4.11 11.34
C ASP A 107 9.62 3.50 10.42
N ALA A 108 9.69 3.81 9.12
CA ALA A 108 8.80 3.24 8.12
C ALA A 108 9.49 3.02 6.77
N LEU A 109 9.04 1.98 6.07
CA LEU A 109 9.38 1.66 4.69
C LEU A 109 8.13 1.77 3.84
N ILE A 110 8.16 2.56 2.78
CA ILE A 110 6.97 2.95 2.03
C ILE A 110 7.13 2.52 0.57
N ASP A 111 6.43 1.44 0.21
CA ASP A 111 6.38 0.93 -1.15
C ASP A 111 5.37 1.75 -1.98
N ILE A 112 5.86 2.68 -2.81
CA ILE A 112 5.05 3.72 -3.44
C ILE A 112 4.04 3.18 -4.45
N GLU A 113 4.32 2.03 -5.07
CA GLU A 113 3.46 1.42 -6.08
C GLU A 113 2.12 0.94 -5.50
N MET A 114 2.12 0.48 -4.24
CA MET A 114 0.94 -0.02 -3.55
C MET A 114 0.49 0.86 -2.37
N GLY A 115 1.29 1.86 -1.99
CA GLY A 115 1.01 2.67 -0.80
C GLY A 115 1.07 1.84 0.49
N ASP A 116 1.83 0.74 0.48
CA ASP A 116 2.03 -0.10 1.66
C ASP A 116 3.11 0.55 2.53
N VAL A 117 2.80 0.74 3.81
CA VAL A 117 3.66 1.30 4.83
C VAL A 117 4.00 0.19 5.82
N ARG A 118 5.26 -0.22 5.83
CA ARG A 118 5.80 -1.25 6.71
C ARG A 118 6.58 -0.60 7.83
N ILE A 119 6.35 -1.06 9.06
CA ILE A 119 7.04 -0.58 10.25
C ILE A 119 8.05 -1.67 10.64
N PRO A 120 9.36 -1.47 10.44
CA PRO A 120 10.34 -2.54 10.66
C PRO A 120 10.50 -2.90 12.15
N ILE A 121 10.31 -1.94 13.05
CA ILE A 121 10.42 -2.10 14.50
C ILE A 121 9.31 -1.31 15.21
N GLN A 122 8.85 -1.78 16.37
CA GLN A 122 7.87 -1.07 17.18
C GLN A 122 8.25 0.40 17.40
N ILE A 123 7.30 1.32 17.19
CA ILE A 123 7.46 2.74 17.50
C ILE A 123 7.03 2.96 18.95
N ALA A 124 8.01 3.06 19.85
CA ALA A 124 7.77 3.16 21.29
C ALA A 124 7.64 4.60 21.81
N THR A 125 8.09 5.59 21.05
CA THR A 125 8.07 7.01 21.43
C THR A 125 7.58 7.89 20.28
N CYS A 126 7.04 9.07 20.60
CA CYS A 126 6.49 10.02 19.62
C CYS A 126 7.55 10.66 18.69
N ASP A 127 8.83 10.37 18.90
CA ASP A 127 9.95 10.77 18.05
C ASP A 127 10.58 9.61 17.27
N GLY A 128 9.89 8.45 17.23
CA GLY A 128 10.32 7.29 16.46
C GLY A 128 11.57 6.65 17.02
N ALA A 129 12.45 6.18 16.15
CA ALA A 129 13.63 5.41 16.49
C ALA A 129 14.70 6.22 17.25
N LEU A 130 14.52 7.54 17.36
CA LEU A 130 15.36 8.38 18.23
C LEU A 130 15.18 7.99 19.71
N GLY A 131 13.97 7.62 20.13
CA GLY A 131 13.72 7.10 21.48
C GLY A 131 13.94 8.12 22.61
N VAL A 132 13.91 9.43 22.32
CA VAL A 132 14.18 10.51 23.30
C VAL A 132 12.89 11.25 23.71
N GLY A 133 11.83 11.09 22.92
CA GLY A 133 10.52 11.70 23.14
C GLY A 133 9.71 11.00 24.22
N GLU A 134 8.48 11.50 24.41
CA GLU A 134 7.50 10.85 25.28
C GLU A 134 7.13 9.47 24.73
N ALA A 135 6.83 8.55 25.64
CA ALA A 135 6.32 7.24 25.27
C ALA A 135 4.96 7.37 24.59
N VAL A 136 4.72 6.57 23.54
CA VAL A 136 3.43 6.57 22.85
C VAL A 136 2.32 6.18 23.82
N ALA A 137 1.17 6.85 23.71
CA ALA A 137 0.03 6.67 24.59
C ALA A 137 -1.29 6.65 23.82
N ASP A 138 -2.36 6.22 24.50
CA ASP A 138 -3.70 6.12 23.91
C ASP A 138 -4.12 7.42 23.23
N GLY A 139 -4.47 7.32 21.95
CA GLY A 139 -4.90 8.43 21.11
C GLY A 139 -3.80 9.09 20.28
N ASP A 140 -2.52 8.74 20.48
CA ASP A 140 -1.45 9.11 19.56
C ASP A 140 -1.68 8.47 18.19
N GLN A 141 -1.13 9.06 17.13
CA GLN A 141 -1.40 8.61 15.77
C GLN A 141 -0.15 8.54 14.92
N VAL A 142 -0.07 7.51 14.08
CA VAL A 142 0.83 7.47 12.94
C VAL A 142 0.09 8.09 11.76
N VAL A 143 0.65 9.16 11.18
CA VAL A 143 0.04 9.87 10.06
C VAL A 143 1.01 10.03 8.90
N ILE A 144 0.45 10.09 7.69
CA ILE A 144 1.21 10.28 6.46
C ILE A 144 0.62 11.40 5.61
N SER A 145 1.49 12.24 5.06
CA SER A 145 1.15 13.20 4.01
C SER A 145 1.87 12.82 2.73
N TYR A 146 1.21 12.93 1.58
CA TYR A 146 1.78 12.53 0.29
C TYR A 146 1.00 13.10 -0.88
N THR A 147 1.53 13.00 -2.10
CA THR A 147 0.76 13.26 -3.32
C THR A 147 0.50 11.98 -4.11
N SER A 148 -0.68 11.87 -4.70
CA SER A 148 -1.05 10.72 -5.52
C SER A 148 -2.04 11.13 -6.61
N GLY A 149 -1.66 10.89 -7.87
CA GLY A 149 -2.53 11.12 -9.02
C GLY A 149 -3.08 12.55 -9.10
N GLY A 150 -2.25 13.54 -8.75
CA GLY A 150 -2.59 14.97 -8.72
C GLY A 150 -3.39 15.43 -7.50
N ARG A 151 -3.58 14.58 -6.49
CA ARG A 151 -4.14 14.95 -5.19
C ARG A 151 -3.01 15.20 -4.20
N THR A 152 -3.26 16.11 -3.26
CA THR A 152 -2.44 16.27 -2.06
C THR A 152 -3.24 15.74 -0.87
N ILE A 153 -2.69 14.73 -0.22
CA ILE A 153 -3.22 14.14 1.01
C ILE A 153 -2.39 14.71 2.15
N THR A 154 -3.05 15.23 3.17
CA THR A 154 -2.39 15.82 4.34
C THR A 154 -2.83 15.06 5.58
N ARG A 155 -1.85 14.46 6.27
CA ARG A 155 -2.03 13.78 7.56
C ARG A 155 -3.19 12.79 7.56
N GLU A 156 -3.16 11.90 6.57
CA GLU A 156 -3.99 10.71 6.62
C GLU A 156 -3.58 9.87 7.83
N VAL A 157 -4.55 9.53 8.68
CA VAL A 157 -4.33 8.69 9.86
C VAL A 157 -4.24 7.25 9.38
N LEU A 158 -3.07 6.64 9.54
CA LEU A 158 -2.87 5.23 9.22
C LEU A 158 -3.20 4.33 10.41
N LEU A 159 -2.87 4.79 11.62
CA LEU A 159 -3.05 4.04 12.85
C LEU A 159 -3.25 5.00 14.03
N THR A 160 -4.10 4.62 14.98
CA THR A 160 -4.25 5.32 16.26
C THR A 160 -3.89 4.33 17.36
N PHE A 161 -3.01 4.75 18.28
CA PHE A 161 -2.58 3.93 19.39
C PHE A 161 -3.73 3.75 20.37
N ASP A 162 -4.00 2.49 20.73
CA ASP A 162 -4.92 2.12 21.78
C ASP A 162 -4.37 0.85 22.44
N THR A 163 -3.88 0.97 23.67
CA THR A 163 -3.26 -0.12 24.44
C THR A 163 -4.17 -1.36 24.56
N ALA A 164 -5.50 -1.19 24.42
CA ALA A 164 -6.45 -2.29 24.51
C ALA A 164 -6.77 -2.94 23.15
N VAL A 165 -6.40 -2.32 22.03
CA VAL A 165 -6.86 -2.70 20.69
C VAL A 165 -5.68 -2.84 19.72
N GLU A 166 -4.89 -1.79 19.57
CA GLU A 166 -3.92 -1.66 18.48
C GLU A 166 -2.75 -0.76 18.89
N GLU A 167 -1.59 -1.38 19.08
CA GLU A 167 -0.34 -0.67 19.38
C GLU A 167 0.49 -0.46 18.10
N PHE A 168 1.50 0.41 18.16
CA PHE A 168 2.43 0.65 17.05
C PHE A 168 3.52 -0.41 16.95
N GLU A 169 3.08 -1.67 16.91
CA GLU A 169 3.94 -2.85 16.79
C GLU A 169 4.63 -2.94 15.42
N ALA A 170 5.68 -3.76 15.35
CA ALA A 170 6.37 -4.02 14.10
C ALA A 170 5.44 -4.69 13.06
N ARG A 171 5.45 -4.16 11.83
CA ARG A 171 4.68 -4.59 10.67
C ARG A 171 5.63 -4.84 9.49
N ILE A 172 6.44 -5.88 9.63
CA ILE A 172 7.54 -6.17 8.69
C ILE A 172 7.01 -6.81 7.39
N ALA A 173 6.00 -7.67 7.51
CA ALA A 173 5.43 -8.36 6.36
C ALA A 173 4.44 -7.47 5.62
N ILE A 174 4.44 -7.56 4.29
CA ILE A 174 3.46 -6.84 3.43
C ILE A 174 2.00 -7.17 3.79
N ALA A 175 1.75 -8.36 4.36
CA ALA A 175 0.40 -8.75 4.79
C ALA A 175 -0.12 -7.94 5.99
N ASP A 176 0.79 -7.40 6.81
CA ASP A 176 0.48 -6.65 8.02
C ASP A 176 0.71 -5.14 7.84
N ALA A 177 1.15 -4.74 6.64
CA ALA A 177 1.44 -3.35 6.28
C ALA A 177 0.20 -2.47 6.44
N LEU A 178 0.42 -1.24 6.90
CA LEU A 178 -0.60 -0.20 6.83
C LEU A 178 -0.74 0.23 5.37
N ARG A 179 -1.94 0.66 4.96
CA ARG A 179 -2.21 1.06 3.58
C ARG A 179 -2.76 2.46 3.51
N THR A 180 -2.19 3.25 2.61
CA THR A 180 -2.75 4.54 2.26
C THR A 180 -4.05 4.38 1.46
N ALA A 181 -4.95 5.35 1.57
CA ALA A 181 -6.22 5.34 0.85
C ALA A 181 -6.06 5.52 -0.67
N TYR A 182 -4.96 6.15 -1.09
CA TYR A 182 -4.67 6.43 -2.49
C TYR A 182 -3.26 6.01 -2.86
N TYR A 183 -3.15 5.25 -3.93
CA TYR A 183 -1.89 4.82 -4.53
C TYR A 183 -2.06 4.69 -6.06
N PRO A 184 -0.96 4.69 -6.84
CA PRO A 184 0.44 4.84 -6.43
C PRO A 184 0.74 6.24 -5.86
N ILE A 185 1.73 6.31 -4.98
CA ILE A 185 2.24 7.56 -4.39
C ILE A 185 3.25 8.19 -5.37
N ASP A 186 3.22 9.51 -5.50
CA ASP A 186 4.21 10.22 -6.31
C ASP A 186 5.57 10.22 -5.58
N TRP A 187 6.64 9.90 -6.29
CA TRP A 187 7.99 9.80 -5.74
C TRP A 187 8.48 11.09 -5.06
N LYS A 188 9.08 10.97 -3.86
CA LYS A 188 9.59 12.06 -3.02
C LYS A 188 8.52 13.03 -2.55
N SER A 189 7.33 12.53 -2.29
CA SER A 189 6.21 13.35 -1.81
C SER A 189 5.83 13.07 -0.36
N VAL A 190 6.39 12.02 0.23
CA VAL A 190 5.99 11.57 1.56
C VAL A 190 6.53 12.49 2.65
N VAL A 191 5.70 12.70 3.66
CA VAL A 191 6.11 13.15 4.99
C VAL A 191 5.44 12.23 6.00
N PHE A 192 6.25 11.50 6.78
CA PHE A 192 5.76 10.57 7.80
C PHE A 192 5.88 11.20 9.19
N GLU A 193 4.76 11.34 9.90
CA GLU A 193 4.72 12.05 11.19
C GLU A 193 4.05 11.21 12.28
N MET A 194 4.48 11.43 13.51
CA MET A 194 3.77 11.04 14.73
C MET A 194 2.95 12.22 15.22
N TYR A 195 1.67 12.00 15.52
CA TYR A 195 0.85 12.92 16.28
C TYR A 195 0.87 12.51 17.75
N ASP A 196 1.37 13.41 18.59
CA ASP A 196 1.31 13.31 20.04
C ASP A 196 0.05 14.05 20.52
N LEU A 197 -0.92 13.31 21.06
CA LEU A 197 -2.18 13.86 21.55
C LEU A 197 -1.97 14.71 22.81
N SER A 198 -1.01 14.33 23.66
CA SER A 198 -0.75 15.01 24.94
C SER A 198 -0.19 16.42 24.74
N LEU A 199 0.67 16.57 23.72
CA LEU A 199 1.27 17.85 23.34
C LEU A 199 0.52 18.53 22.19
N THR A 200 -0.36 17.81 21.50
CA THR A 200 -1.08 18.24 20.29
C THR A 200 -0.15 18.67 19.15
N THR A 201 0.99 17.99 19.03
CA THR A 201 2.05 18.31 18.07
C THR A 201 2.31 17.17 17.10
N TYR A 202 2.80 17.53 15.92
CA TYR A 202 3.27 16.57 14.93
C TYR A 202 4.80 16.59 14.88
N THR A 203 5.40 15.42 14.91
CA THR A 203 6.85 15.23 14.82
C THR A 203 7.13 14.35 13.61
N GLN A 204 7.88 14.87 12.63
CA GLN A 204 8.34 14.05 11.51
C GLN A 204 9.35 13.03 12.02
N ILE A 205 9.12 11.76 11.70
CA ILE A 205 9.99 10.62 11.97
C ILE A 205 10.59 10.13 10.65
N GLU A 206 11.64 9.32 10.71
CA GLU A 206 12.39 8.98 9.49
C GLU A 206 11.68 7.86 8.73
N SER A 207 11.49 8.03 7.42
CA SER A 207 10.93 7.02 6.54
C SER A 207 11.69 6.93 5.21
N GLU A 208 11.66 5.72 4.64
CA GLU A 208 12.27 5.43 3.35
C GLU A 208 11.19 5.15 2.31
N GLU A 209 11.08 6.04 1.32
CA GLU A 209 10.29 5.77 0.11
C GLU A 209 11.05 4.79 -0.79
N ILE A 210 10.33 3.84 -1.37
CA ILE A 210 10.89 2.82 -2.26
C ILE A 210 10.17 2.88 -3.61
N ASP A 211 10.91 3.16 -4.67
CA ASP A 211 10.48 2.95 -6.06
C ASP A 211 10.94 1.56 -6.49
N ASN A 212 10.03 0.60 -6.37
CA ASN A 212 10.31 -0.81 -6.64
C ASN A 212 10.63 -1.04 -8.13
N ILE A 213 10.11 -0.22 -9.05
CA ILE A 213 10.33 -0.36 -10.50
C ILE A 213 11.72 0.13 -10.89
N LEU A 214 12.08 1.36 -10.52
CA LEU A 214 13.36 1.96 -10.87
C LEU A 214 14.50 1.49 -9.98
N GLY A 215 14.19 0.85 -8.84
CA GLY A 215 15.15 0.43 -7.84
C GLY A 215 15.79 1.63 -7.16
N LEU A 216 14.98 2.61 -6.78
CA LEU A 216 15.44 3.80 -6.08
C LEU A 216 14.87 3.82 -4.67
N VAL A 217 15.66 4.34 -3.74
CA VAL A 217 15.25 4.59 -2.36
C VAL A 217 15.51 6.03 -1.98
N TYR A 218 14.66 6.60 -1.13
CA TYR A 218 14.75 8.00 -0.71
C TYR A 218 14.39 8.16 0.76
N LEU A 219 15.26 8.82 1.52
CA LEU A 219 15.01 9.20 2.91
C LEU A 219 14.25 10.52 2.96
N ASP A 220 13.11 10.56 3.65
CA ASP A 220 12.24 11.75 3.65
C ASP A 220 12.70 12.86 4.60
N LYS A 221 13.51 12.52 5.62
CA LYS A 221 13.98 13.47 6.64
C LYS A 221 15.51 13.63 6.60
N SER A 222 16.25 12.54 6.40
CA SER A 222 17.71 12.55 6.30
C SER A 222 18.20 13.08 4.96
N ALA A 223 19.21 13.95 4.99
CA ALA A 223 19.69 14.62 3.79
C ALA A 223 20.44 13.69 2.83
N LEU A 224 21.15 12.70 3.36
CA LEU A 224 22.06 11.79 2.64
C LEU A 224 22.02 10.42 3.32
N PHE A 225 22.25 9.37 2.54
CA PHE A 225 22.59 8.05 3.08
C PHE A 225 24.04 8.05 3.59
N ASP A 226 24.33 7.19 4.54
CA ASP A 226 25.70 6.87 4.91
C ASP A 226 26.29 5.88 3.89
N ALA A 227 27.61 5.94 3.69
CA ALA A 227 28.30 5.05 2.75
C ALA A 227 28.34 3.58 3.21
N THR A 228 27.94 3.31 4.45
CA THR A 228 27.86 1.97 5.03
C THR A 228 26.42 1.45 5.15
N ASP A 229 25.42 2.24 4.77
CA ASP A 229 24.04 1.77 4.76
C ASP A 229 23.84 0.63 3.76
N GLU A 230 23.14 -0.41 4.19
CA GLU A 230 22.97 -1.66 3.48
C GLU A 230 21.48 -2.00 3.33
N HIS A 231 21.07 -2.47 2.16
CA HIS A 231 19.71 -2.93 1.89
C HIS A 231 19.69 -4.42 1.57
N SER A 232 18.75 -5.13 2.19
CA SER A 232 18.42 -6.50 1.78
C SER A 232 17.07 -6.50 1.07
N TYR A 233 16.98 -7.12 -0.10
CA TYR A 233 15.77 -7.10 -0.92
C TYR A 233 15.73 -8.23 -1.94
N LEU A 234 14.53 -8.51 -2.48
CA LEU A 234 14.36 -9.48 -3.53
C LEU A 234 14.27 -8.78 -4.89
N SER A 235 15.30 -8.93 -5.71
CA SER A 235 15.24 -8.55 -7.13
C SER A 235 14.52 -9.64 -7.95
N PHE A 236 13.84 -9.26 -9.03
CA PHE A 236 13.14 -10.22 -9.88
C PHE A 236 13.27 -9.93 -11.37
N THR A 237 13.17 -10.97 -12.21
CA THR A 237 13.11 -10.84 -13.66
C THR A 237 11.66 -10.77 -14.10
N PRO A 238 11.14 -9.57 -14.47
CA PRO A 238 9.73 -9.41 -14.82
C PRO A 238 9.38 -10.25 -16.06
N LEU A 239 8.15 -10.76 -16.07
CA LEU A 239 7.61 -11.45 -17.24
C LEU A 239 6.45 -10.63 -17.79
N GLU A 240 6.64 -10.04 -18.97
CA GLU A 240 5.60 -9.30 -19.70
C GLU A 240 4.62 -10.25 -20.40
N GLY A 241 3.34 -9.86 -20.47
CA GLY A 241 2.32 -10.60 -21.22
C GLY A 241 1.89 -11.91 -20.55
N ALA A 242 2.29 -12.16 -19.31
CA ALA A 242 1.81 -13.30 -18.52
C ALA A 242 0.35 -13.07 -18.13
N LYS A 243 -0.50 -14.07 -18.38
CA LYS A 243 -1.92 -13.99 -18.05
C LYS A 243 -2.17 -14.40 -16.60
N LEU A 244 -2.88 -13.57 -15.85
CA LEU A 244 -3.53 -13.97 -14.60
C LEU A 244 -5.04 -14.02 -14.81
N GLU A 245 -5.64 -15.10 -14.37
CA GLU A 245 -7.08 -15.32 -14.40
C GLU A 245 -7.53 -15.87 -13.06
N THR A 246 -8.51 -15.21 -12.44
CA THR A 246 -9.13 -15.67 -11.21
C THR A 246 -10.51 -16.22 -11.54
N THR A 247 -10.77 -17.45 -11.13
CA THR A 247 -12.05 -18.13 -11.31
C THR A 247 -12.70 -18.36 -9.97
N LYS A 248 -14.00 -18.09 -9.88
CA LYS A 248 -14.77 -18.41 -8.68
C LYS A 248 -14.79 -19.92 -8.46
N VAL A 249 -14.51 -20.33 -7.23
CA VAL A 249 -14.40 -21.74 -6.81
C VAL A 249 -15.62 -22.54 -7.29
N ASP A 250 -15.37 -23.72 -7.86
CA ASP A 250 -16.37 -24.64 -8.41
C ASP A 250 -17.25 -24.08 -9.55
N THR A 251 -16.78 -23.06 -10.25
CA THR A 251 -17.49 -22.49 -11.41
C THR A 251 -16.56 -22.22 -12.59
N SER A 252 -17.15 -22.00 -13.76
CA SER A 252 -16.43 -21.47 -14.94
C SER A 252 -16.41 -19.94 -14.98
N PHE A 253 -16.83 -19.27 -13.90
CA PHE A 253 -16.94 -17.82 -13.88
C PHE A 253 -15.61 -17.16 -13.55
N ILE A 254 -15.18 -16.31 -14.47
CA ILE A 254 -13.97 -15.50 -14.32
C ILE A 254 -14.36 -14.21 -13.60
N THR A 255 -13.72 -13.97 -12.46
CA THR A 255 -13.93 -12.77 -11.64
C THR A 255 -12.89 -11.69 -11.97
N TRP A 256 -11.72 -12.10 -12.48
CA TRP A 256 -10.67 -11.20 -12.93
C TRP A 256 -9.84 -11.82 -14.04
N ARG A 257 -9.45 -10.99 -15.02
CA ARG A 257 -8.46 -11.37 -16.03
C ARG A 257 -7.66 -10.15 -16.47
N ARG A 258 -6.33 -10.26 -16.41
CA ARG A 258 -5.42 -9.24 -16.95
C ARG A 258 -4.08 -9.87 -17.34
N TYR A 259 -3.26 -9.11 -18.03
CA TYR A 259 -1.91 -9.48 -18.44
C TYR A 259 -0.91 -8.59 -17.73
N SER A 260 0.27 -9.12 -17.44
CA SER A 260 1.37 -8.35 -16.89
C SER A 260 1.93 -7.36 -17.90
N ASP A 261 2.32 -6.19 -17.39
CA ASP A 261 3.05 -5.18 -18.15
C ASP A 261 4.56 -5.49 -18.23
N ALA A 262 5.34 -4.54 -18.77
CA ALA A 262 6.79 -4.65 -18.91
C ALA A 262 7.53 -4.82 -17.57
N ASN A 263 6.93 -4.42 -16.45
CA ASN A 263 7.48 -4.56 -15.11
C ASN A 263 7.00 -5.86 -14.44
N GLY A 264 6.28 -6.73 -15.15
CA GLY A 264 5.71 -7.94 -14.58
C GLY A 264 4.56 -7.67 -13.63
N HIS A 265 4.01 -6.45 -13.60
CA HIS A 265 2.94 -6.07 -12.69
C HIS A 265 1.58 -6.38 -13.30
N ILE A 266 0.72 -7.01 -12.50
CA ILE A 266 -0.69 -7.18 -12.80
C ILE A 266 -1.47 -6.47 -11.71
N PRO A 267 -2.06 -5.30 -11.97
CA PRO A 267 -3.01 -4.74 -11.04
C PRO A 267 -4.22 -5.66 -10.96
N VAL A 268 -4.65 -5.98 -9.74
CA VAL A 268 -5.76 -6.87 -9.43
C VAL A 268 -6.73 -6.15 -8.51
N ALA A 269 -8.02 -6.40 -8.69
CA ALA A 269 -9.00 -6.17 -7.65
C ALA A 269 -9.91 -7.39 -7.51
N GLN A 270 -10.41 -7.63 -6.30
CA GLN A 270 -11.36 -8.69 -5.99
C GLN A 270 -12.39 -8.19 -4.99
N THR A 271 -13.63 -8.66 -5.13
CA THR A 271 -14.64 -8.46 -4.08
C THR A 271 -14.57 -9.64 -3.12
N ILE A 272 -14.91 -9.44 -1.84
CA ILE A 272 -14.92 -10.54 -0.87
C ILE A 272 -15.98 -11.61 -1.22
N GLU A 273 -16.98 -11.24 -2.03
CA GLU A 273 -18.08 -12.09 -2.47
C GLU A 273 -17.74 -13.00 -3.67
N ASP A 274 -16.60 -12.77 -4.33
CA ASP A 274 -16.17 -13.47 -5.56
C ASP A 274 -15.09 -14.53 -5.29
#